data_AF-A0A968BS41-F1
#
_entry.id   AF-A0A968BS41-F1
#
_cell.length_a   1.000
_cell.length_b   1.000
_cell.length_c   1.000
_cell.angle_alpha   90.00
_cell.angle_beta   90.00
_cell.angle_gamma   90.00
#
_symmetry.space_group_name_H-M   'P 1'
#
loop_
_entity.id
_entity.type
_entity.pdbx_description
1 polymer ?
#
loop_
_entity_poly.entity_id
_entity_poly.type
_entity_poly.pdbx_seq_one_letter_code
_entity_poly.pdbx_strand_id
1 'polypeptide(L)'
;MEIHLETRLAKYPLPLGRAANGPVARHWFYGDTHYHSAYTNDIKEFGGALPAARQAGQSVGLDWLVITDHSCDLDDAGYPLHMLAFGGLEEMVEGAFLQTDADNFLSDIARRAIERILENSKGYPDDTAQRLFGDQHPLPDVLAMLPPDALAFAAHPFGVAQVPPARWGKADLAQPRLTGYEFWNGRARAKGSKATFNPFALASWNDEDKLQEADEDRMTKLRQQARKKWDPQLQRGVREWPAGVERPTWRPVFIGGSDAHCDFNYHVGWAWDYTKFNVDDNALGRVRTAVYLPEHTTDAVPEASGILSAIKEGACVVTDGPLLEVTLE
;
A
#
# COMPACT_ATOMS: atom_id res chain seq x y z
N MET A 1 -16.68 16.02 -24.45
CA MET A 1 -15.39 15.34 -24.55
C MET A 1 -15.53 14.03 -23.79
N GLU A 2 -15.64 12.91 -24.50
CA GLU A 2 -15.70 11.58 -23.90
C GLU A 2 -14.26 11.12 -23.65
N ILE A 3 -13.86 11.00 -22.38
CA ILE A 3 -12.52 10.54 -22.01
C ILE A 3 -12.60 9.04 -21.81
N HIS A 4 -12.10 8.28 -22.77
CA HIS A 4 -11.96 6.83 -22.68
C HIS A 4 -10.65 6.48 -21.98
N LEU A 5 -10.71 6.15 -20.69
CA LEU A 5 -9.61 5.53 -19.97
C LEU A 5 -9.66 4.01 -20.24
N GLU A 6 -8.78 3.53 -21.12
CA GLU A 6 -8.56 2.10 -21.31
C GLU A 6 -7.29 1.64 -20.60
N THR A 7 -7.44 0.77 -19.59
CA THR A 7 -6.32 0.06 -18.97
C THR A 7 -5.99 -1.19 -19.79
N ARG A 8 -4.84 -1.19 -20.47
CA ARG A 8 -4.30 -2.38 -21.16
C ARG A 8 -3.05 -2.87 -20.44
N LEU A 9 -2.99 -4.17 -20.19
CA LEU A 9 -1.86 -4.84 -19.53
C LEU A 9 -1.04 -5.59 -20.57
N ALA A 10 0.28 -5.60 -20.39
CA ALA A 10 1.17 -6.40 -21.20
C ALA A 10 0.85 -7.90 -21.00
N LYS A 11 0.66 -8.63 -22.10
CA LYS A 11 0.40 -10.08 -22.10
C LYS A 11 1.66 -10.92 -21.83
N TYR A 12 2.83 -10.29 -21.88
CA TYR A 12 4.14 -10.94 -21.71
C TYR A 12 4.98 -10.14 -20.71
N PRO A 13 5.80 -10.81 -19.87
CA PRO A 13 6.79 -10.11 -19.06
C PRO A 13 7.81 -9.44 -19.99
N LEU A 14 7.85 -8.11 -19.97
CA LEU A 14 8.99 -7.34 -20.47
C LEU A 14 10.11 -7.44 -19.41
N PRO A 15 11.38 -7.31 -19.80
CA PRO A 15 12.51 -7.62 -18.93
C PRO A 15 12.47 -6.90 -17.57
N LEU A 16 13.01 -7.58 -16.56
CA LEU A 16 13.26 -7.08 -15.22
C LEU A 16 13.93 -5.70 -15.25
N GLY A 17 13.67 -4.90 -14.20
CA GLY A 17 14.01 -3.47 -14.08
C GLY A 17 15.37 -3.08 -14.66
N ARG A 18 15.40 -1.88 -15.26
CA ARG A 18 16.52 -1.27 -16.01
C ARG A 18 17.78 -1.02 -15.14
N ALA A 19 18.43 -2.08 -14.65
CA ALA A 19 19.85 -2.06 -14.31
C ALA A 19 20.74 -2.33 -15.54
N ALA A 20 20.14 -2.52 -16.72
CA ALA A 20 20.85 -2.74 -17.97
C ALA A 20 20.25 -1.84 -19.07
N ASN A 21 20.84 -0.65 -19.27
CA ASN A 21 21.13 -0.05 -20.59
C ASN A 21 21.46 1.45 -20.47
N GLY A 22 22.75 1.76 -20.33
CA GLY A 22 23.38 3.05 -20.69
C GLY A 22 22.87 4.34 -20.02
N PRO A 23 23.59 5.46 -20.18
CA PRO A 23 23.19 6.77 -19.66
C PRO A 23 22.12 7.39 -20.57
N VAL A 24 20.94 6.80 -20.59
CA VAL A 24 19.78 7.36 -21.32
C VAL A 24 18.88 8.03 -20.31
N ALA A 25 18.57 9.31 -20.56
CA ALA A 25 17.58 10.06 -19.79
C ALA A 25 16.30 9.24 -19.62
N ARG A 26 15.76 9.22 -18.41
CA ARG A 26 14.52 8.51 -18.11
C ARG A 26 13.53 9.41 -17.40
N HIS A 27 12.26 9.25 -17.77
CA HIS A 27 11.16 10.01 -17.19
C HIS A 27 10.32 9.19 -16.21
N TRP A 28 10.55 7.88 -16.11
CA TRP A 28 9.79 6.97 -15.25
C TRP A 28 10.66 6.37 -14.15
N PHE A 29 10.16 6.45 -12.91
CA PHE A 29 10.84 5.96 -11.71
C PHE A 29 9.91 5.10 -10.88
N TYR A 30 10.29 3.84 -10.68
CA TYR A 30 9.49 2.85 -9.97
C TYR A 30 9.76 2.89 -8.47
N GLY A 31 8.71 2.81 -7.67
CA GLY A 31 8.86 2.58 -6.26
C GLY A 31 7.66 1.91 -5.63
N ASP A 32 7.82 1.63 -4.36
CA ASP A 32 6.80 0.99 -3.54
C ASP A 32 6.33 1.99 -2.48
N THR A 33 5.03 2.27 -2.46
CA THR A 33 4.42 3.29 -1.60
C THR A 33 4.00 2.76 -0.24
N HIS A 34 4.06 1.44 -0.03
CA HIS A 34 3.57 0.79 1.18
C HIS A 34 4.49 -0.38 1.54
N TYR A 35 5.37 -0.16 2.52
CA TYR A 35 6.32 -1.15 3.00
C TYR A 35 6.57 -0.94 4.50
N HIS A 36 6.63 -2.06 5.23
CA HIS A 36 6.90 -2.08 6.66
C HIS A 36 8.35 -2.49 6.93
N SER A 37 9.05 -1.66 7.68
CA SER A 37 10.40 -1.92 8.16
C SER A 37 10.41 -2.45 9.60
N ALA A 38 11.59 -2.72 10.14
CA ALA A 38 11.76 -3.23 11.49
C ALA A 38 11.21 -2.31 12.60
N TYR A 39 10.76 -1.10 12.26
CA TYR A 39 10.04 -0.24 13.18
C TYR A 39 8.53 -0.54 13.22
N THR A 40 7.95 -1.22 12.23
CA THR A 40 6.68 -1.93 12.41
C THR A 40 6.98 -3.24 13.13
N ASN A 41 6.41 -3.43 14.30
CA ASN A 41 6.72 -4.60 15.12
C ASN A 41 5.55 -4.98 16.02
N ASP A 42 4.60 -5.66 15.42
CA ASP A 42 3.41 -6.16 16.08
C ASP A 42 3.18 -7.65 15.88
N ILE A 43 2.15 -8.17 16.58
CA ILE A 43 1.87 -9.61 16.59
C ILE A 43 1.48 -10.16 15.21
N LYS A 44 0.94 -9.31 14.33
CA LYS A 44 0.47 -9.62 12.99
C LYS A 44 1.49 -9.24 11.93
N GLU A 45 2.10 -8.07 12.06
CA GLU A 45 2.91 -7.38 11.07
C GLU A 45 4.26 -6.99 11.66
N PHE A 46 5.34 -7.38 10.97
CA PHE A 46 6.71 -7.08 11.39
C PHE A 46 7.56 -6.83 10.15
N GLY A 47 8.33 -5.76 10.14
CA GLY A 47 9.06 -5.38 8.94
C GLY A 47 10.57 -5.64 8.99
N GLY A 48 11.20 -5.47 7.83
CA GLY A 48 12.60 -5.83 7.62
C GLY A 48 13.56 -4.71 8.01
N ALA A 49 14.80 -5.03 8.34
CA ALA A 49 15.81 -4.01 8.59
C ALA A 49 15.97 -3.08 7.36
N LEU A 50 16.00 -1.76 7.56
CA LEU A 50 16.08 -0.78 6.47
C LEU A 50 17.20 -1.02 5.45
N PRO A 51 18.44 -1.41 5.85
CA PRO A 51 19.48 -1.72 4.86
C PRO A 51 19.12 -2.91 3.96
N ALA A 52 18.46 -3.93 4.52
CA ALA A 52 18.02 -5.10 3.77
C ALA A 52 16.86 -4.76 2.84
N ALA A 53 15.88 -3.97 3.31
CA ALA A 53 14.77 -3.47 2.51
C ALA A 53 15.26 -2.67 1.29
N ARG A 54 16.22 -1.74 1.51
CA ARG A 54 16.86 -0.97 0.44
C ARG A 54 17.54 -1.88 -0.57
N GLN A 55 18.35 -2.84 -0.11
CA GLN A 55 19.08 -3.75 -0.99
C GLN A 55 18.12 -4.64 -1.81
N ALA A 56 17.06 -5.14 -1.17
CA ALA A 56 16.04 -5.94 -1.83
C ALA A 56 15.27 -5.11 -2.88
N GLY A 57 14.84 -3.90 -2.54
CA GLY A 57 14.18 -2.97 -3.45
C GLY A 57 15.02 -2.67 -4.69
N GLN A 58 16.30 -2.35 -4.51
CA GLN A 58 17.23 -2.13 -5.63
C GLN A 58 17.38 -3.40 -6.50
N SER A 59 17.44 -4.57 -5.88
CA SER A 59 17.58 -5.85 -6.58
C SER A 59 16.37 -6.22 -7.43
N VAL A 60 15.17 -5.74 -7.08
CA VAL A 60 13.92 -5.94 -7.85
C VAL A 60 13.58 -4.74 -8.76
N GLY A 61 14.50 -3.77 -8.86
CA GLY A 61 14.44 -2.64 -9.77
C GLY A 61 13.57 -1.48 -9.28
N LEU A 62 13.45 -1.27 -7.96
CA LEU A 62 12.89 -0.05 -7.39
C LEU A 62 13.95 1.06 -7.33
N ASP A 63 13.54 2.25 -7.71
CA ASP A 63 14.30 3.50 -7.63
C ASP A 63 14.12 4.19 -6.28
N TRP A 64 12.93 4.03 -5.69
CA TRP A 64 12.57 4.59 -4.40
C TRP A 64 11.67 3.62 -3.63
N LEU A 65 11.63 3.82 -2.32
CA LEU A 65 10.84 3.04 -1.38
C LEU A 65 10.32 4.01 -0.32
N VAL A 66 9.02 4.01 -0.08
CA VAL A 66 8.45 4.67 1.08
C VAL A 66 8.34 3.64 2.20
N ILE A 67 8.88 3.99 3.36
CA ILE A 67 8.69 3.23 4.58
C ILE A 67 7.46 3.82 5.28
N THR A 68 6.44 3.00 5.43
CA THR A 68 5.15 3.39 6.03
C THR A 68 4.91 2.54 7.26
N ASP A 69 5.88 2.59 8.18
CA ASP A 69 5.74 1.92 9.45
C ASP A 69 4.51 2.42 10.19
N HIS A 70 3.90 1.55 10.98
CA HIS A 70 2.77 1.99 11.78
C HIS A 70 3.23 3.09 12.73
N SER A 71 2.59 4.26 12.64
CA SER A 71 2.90 5.45 13.46
C SER A 71 2.84 5.19 14.97
N CYS A 72 2.23 4.08 15.34
CA CYS A 72 1.98 3.63 16.69
C CYS A 72 3.02 2.64 17.24
N ASP A 73 3.85 2.05 16.37
CA ASP A 73 4.96 1.18 16.75
C ASP A 73 6.23 2.01 17.02
N LEU A 74 6.17 3.32 16.76
CA LEU A 74 7.24 4.29 17.00
C LEU A 74 7.30 4.74 18.48
N ASP A 75 6.30 4.39 19.29
CA ASP A 75 6.26 4.56 20.76
C ASP A 75 5.51 3.40 21.47
N ASP A 76 5.50 3.38 22.82
CA ASP A 76 4.87 2.32 23.64
C ASP A 76 3.31 2.37 23.63
N ALA A 77 2.66 3.09 22.72
CA ALA A 77 1.23 3.40 22.83
C ALA A 77 0.44 3.52 21.50
N GLY A 78 0.33 2.46 20.68
CA GLY A 78 -0.95 2.21 19.99
C GLY A 78 -0.97 1.30 18.77
N TYR A 79 -2.17 1.14 18.14
CA TYR A 79 -2.39 0.52 16.80
C TYR A 79 -3.51 1.19 16.00
N PRO A 80 -3.27 1.59 14.73
CA PRO A 80 -4.26 2.21 13.86
C PRO A 80 -4.84 1.33 12.76
N LEU A 81 -6.02 1.77 12.33
CA LEU A 81 -6.37 1.82 10.91
C LEU A 81 -5.23 2.38 10.04
N HIS A 82 -4.84 1.59 9.05
CA HIS A 82 -3.82 1.88 8.04
C HIS A 82 -4.11 3.15 7.22
N MET A 83 -3.34 4.21 7.45
CA MET A 83 -3.21 5.36 6.56
C MET A 83 -1.76 5.49 6.13
N LEU A 84 -1.54 5.73 4.83
CA LEU A 84 -0.21 6.01 4.30
C LEU A 84 0.02 7.51 4.32
N ALA A 85 0.90 7.97 5.20
CA ALA A 85 1.34 9.35 5.23
C ALA A 85 2.81 9.43 4.82
N PHE A 86 3.15 10.34 3.90
CA PHE A 86 4.54 10.56 3.49
C PHE A 86 5.09 11.84 4.14
N GLY A 87 6.15 11.69 4.93
CA GLY A 87 6.88 12.75 5.65
C GLY A 87 8.18 12.21 6.26
N GLY A 88 8.99 13.05 6.91
CA GLY A 88 10.08 12.58 7.77
C GLY A 88 9.54 11.70 8.90
N LEU A 89 10.33 10.74 9.41
CA LEU A 89 9.90 9.85 10.50
C LEU A 89 9.54 10.66 11.76
N GLU A 90 10.28 11.74 12.00
CA GLU A 90 10.07 12.75 13.04
C GLU A 90 8.84 13.65 12.82
N GLU A 91 8.22 13.60 11.64
CA GLU A 91 7.05 14.39 11.24
C GLU A 91 5.77 13.57 11.17
N MET A 92 5.86 12.25 11.40
CA MET A 92 4.70 11.36 11.45
C MET A 92 3.91 11.61 12.74
N VAL A 93 2.59 11.65 12.63
CA VAL A 93 1.69 11.89 13.78
C VAL A 93 1.66 10.63 14.64
N GLU A 94 1.99 10.78 15.92
CA GLU A 94 1.82 9.75 16.94
C GLU A 94 0.34 9.33 17.04
N GLY A 95 0.09 8.03 17.03
CA GLY A 95 -1.23 7.47 17.32
C GLY A 95 -2.02 6.94 16.11
N ALA A 96 -3.24 6.55 16.43
CA ALA A 96 -4.07 5.68 15.64
C ALA A 96 -5.42 6.27 15.25
N PHE A 97 -5.88 5.95 14.04
CA PHE A 97 -7.22 6.24 13.59
C PHE A 97 -8.17 5.14 14.05
N LEU A 98 -9.26 5.52 14.71
CA LEU A 98 -10.47 4.70 14.79
C LEU A 98 -11.68 5.58 14.54
N GLN A 99 -12.66 5.06 13.79
CA GLN A 99 -13.97 5.71 13.71
C GLN A 99 -14.54 5.76 15.14
N THR A 100 -14.82 6.96 15.62
CA THR A 100 -15.38 7.21 16.97
C THR A 100 -16.75 6.57 17.21
N ASP A 101 -17.33 5.87 16.24
CA ASP A 101 -18.66 5.24 16.31
C ASP A 101 -18.67 3.78 15.79
N ALA A 102 -17.53 3.08 15.78
CA ALA A 102 -17.47 1.67 15.36
C ALA A 102 -18.07 0.72 16.43
N ASP A 103 -19.36 0.85 16.70
CA ASP A 103 -20.18 -0.12 17.46
C ASP A 103 -20.46 -1.38 16.62
N ASN A 104 -19.41 -1.93 15.99
CA ASN A 104 -19.52 -3.15 15.21
C ASN A 104 -19.17 -4.35 16.08
N PHE A 105 -20.18 -5.07 16.58
CA PHE A 105 -20.11 -6.33 17.36
C PHE A 105 -18.92 -7.29 17.04
N LEU A 106 -18.45 -7.34 15.79
CA LEU A 106 -17.30 -8.15 15.37
C LEU A 106 -15.93 -7.60 15.83
N SER A 107 -15.77 -6.29 15.98
CA SER A 107 -14.53 -5.68 16.45
C SER A 107 -14.33 -5.89 17.94
N ASP A 108 -15.39 -5.78 18.74
CA ASP A 108 -15.33 -6.09 20.17
C ASP A 108 -15.01 -7.59 20.39
N ILE A 109 -15.55 -8.47 19.54
CA ILE A 109 -15.18 -9.90 19.55
C ILE A 109 -13.71 -10.11 19.15
N ALA A 110 -13.22 -9.44 18.10
CA ALA A 110 -11.84 -9.58 17.64
C ALA A 110 -10.85 -9.04 18.68
N ARG A 111 -11.10 -7.87 19.26
CA ARG A 111 -10.35 -7.29 20.36
C ARG A 111 -10.32 -8.26 21.55
N ARG A 112 -11.48 -8.71 22.02
CA ARG A 112 -11.57 -9.69 23.12
C ARG A 112 -10.87 -11.01 22.81
N ALA A 113 -10.88 -11.45 21.55
CA ALA A 113 -10.17 -12.66 21.13
C ALA A 113 -8.65 -12.47 21.19
N ILE A 114 -8.14 -11.32 20.74
CA ILE A 114 -6.72 -10.96 20.84
C ILE A 114 -6.32 -10.80 22.31
N GLU A 115 -7.08 -10.04 23.11
CA GLU A 115 -6.88 -9.91 24.55
C GLU A 115 -6.81 -11.29 25.22
N ARG A 116 -7.74 -12.19 24.88
CA ARG A 116 -7.76 -13.56 25.41
C ARG A 116 -6.57 -14.39 24.92
N ILE A 117 -6.11 -14.21 23.70
CA ILE A 117 -4.90 -14.87 23.19
C ILE A 117 -3.70 -14.39 24.00
N LEU A 118 -3.55 -13.09 24.21
CA LEU A 118 -2.45 -12.49 24.98
C LEU A 118 -2.46 -12.96 26.44
N GLU A 119 -3.62 -12.93 27.10
CA GLU A 119 -3.81 -13.42 28.48
C GLU A 119 -3.34 -14.87 28.66
N ASN A 120 -3.46 -15.69 27.62
CA ASN A 120 -3.09 -17.11 27.67
C ASN A 120 -1.72 -17.42 27.03
N SER A 121 -1.09 -16.43 26.37
CA SER A 121 0.18 -16.59 25.68
C SER A 121 1.34 -16.30 26.64
N LYS A 122 2.41 -17.11 26.57
CA LYS A 122 3.62 -16.87 27.34
C LYS A 122 4.61 -16.02 26.54
N GLY A 123 5.16 -14.99 27.17
CA GLY A 123 6.25 -14.18 26.59
C GLY A 123 5.86 -12.79 26.08
N TYR A 124 4.57 -12.44 26.11
CA TYR A 124 4.10 -11.08 25.83
C TYR A 124 4.03 -10.26 27.13
N PRO A 125 4.47 -8.98 27.13
CA PRO A 125 4.28 -8.05 28.24
C PRO A 125 2.80 -7.83 28.62
N ASP A 126 2.52 -7.49 29.88
CA ASP A 126 1.14 -7.26 30.37
C ASP A 126 0.45 -6.04 29.73
N ASP A 127 1.24 -5.07 29.24
CA ASP A 127 0.76 -3.89 28.52
C ASP A 127 0.54 -4.13 27.02
N THR A 128 0.78 -5.35 26.52
CA THR A 128 0.67 -5.69 25.09
C THR A 128 -0.72 -5.38 24.54
N ALA A 129 -1.79 -5.53 25.33
CA ALA A 129 -3.14 -5.16 24.89
C ALA A 129 -3.31 -3.63 24.74
N GLN A 130 -2.78 -2.84 25.67
CA GLN A 130 -2.86 -1.38 25.59
C GLN A 130 -1.97 -0.85 24.46
N ARG A 131 -0.75 -1.41 24.33
CA ARG A 131 0.09 -1.25 23.16
C ARG A 131 -0.72 -1.57 21.92
N LEU A 132 -1.40 -2.73 21.88
CA LEU A 132 -2.23 -3.27 20.78
C LEU A 132 -3.43 -2.43 20.33
N PHE A 133 -3.88 -1.43 21.08
CA PHE A 133 -5.09 -0.68 20.72
C PHE A 133 -4.98 0.84 20.85
N GLY A 134 -3.99 1.37 21.58
CA GLY A 134 -3.60 2.79 21.60
C GLY A 134 -4.67 3.81 22.00
N ASP A 135 -4.30 5.08 21.83
CA ASP A 135 -5.23 6.21 21.81
C ASP A 135 -5.86 6.37 20.42
N GLN A 136 -7.17 6.65 20.41
CA GLN A 136 -8.00 6.62 19.21
C GLN A 136 -8.46 8.02 18.81
N HIS A 137 -8.10 8.46 17.61
CA HIS A 137 -8.50 9.77 17.09
C HIS A 137 -9.47 9.66 15.89
N PRO A 138 -10.45 10.58 15.77
CA PRO A 138 -11.23 10.75 14.55
C PRO A 138 -10.33 11.07 13.34
N LEU A 139 -10.70 10.55 12.16
CA LEU A 139 -9.99 10.84 10.90
C LEU A 139 -9.78 12.33 10.60
N PRO A 140 -10.76 13.23 10.78
CA PRO A 140 -10.52 14.67 10.61
C PRO A 140 -9.43 15.23 11.51
N ASP A 141 -9.29 14.72 12.73
CA ASP A 141 -8.36 15.24 13.73
C ASP A 141 -6.93 14.83 13.40
N VAL A 142 -6.69 13.57 13.05
CA VAL A 142 -5.34 13.17 12.62
C VAL A 142 -4.99 13.79 11.28
N LEU A 143 -5.94 13.90 10.34
CA LEU A 143 -5.70 14.68 9.13
C LEU A 143 -5.31 16.11 9.50
N ALA A 144 -5.94 16.73 10.51
CA ALA A 144 -5.57 18.05 11.01
C ALA A 144 -4.13 18.11 11.57
N MET A 145 -3.69 17.06 12.28
CA MET A 145 -2.36 16.94 12.88
C MET A 145 -1.24 16.79 11.86
N LEU A 146 -1.50 16.17 10.70
CA LEU A 146 -0.48 15.99 9.66
C LEU A 146 0.05 17.34 9.14
N PRO A 147 1.33 17.42 8.75
CA PRO A 147 1.88 18.59 8.06
C PRO A 147 1.00 19.02 6.86
N PRO A 148 0.92 20.33 6.56
CA PRO A 148 0.07 20.82 5.46
C PRO A 148 0.40 20.24 4.08
N ASP A 149 1.64 19.81 3.88
CA ASP A 149 2.18 19.28 2.63
C ASP A 149 2.26 17.75 2.60
N ALA A 150 2.02 17.08 3.73
CA ALA A 150 2.00 15.62 3.83
C ALA A 150 1.02 15.02 2.81
N LEU A 151 1.46 13.96 2.14
CA LEU A 151 0.57 13.18 1.28
C LEU A 151 -0.09 12.12 2.13
N ALA A 152 -1.42 12.10 2.17
CA ALA A 152 -2.20 11.19 2.98
C ALA A 152 -3.09 10.31 2.09
N PHE A 153 -2.94 9.00 2.20
CA PHE A 153 -3.71 8.02 1.43
C PHE A 153 -4.46 7.07 2.33
N ALA A 154 -5.67 6.72 1.91
CA ALA A 154 -6.37 5.59 2.49
C ALA A 154 -5.68 4.29 2.03
N ALA A 155 -5.06 3.56 2.96
CA ALA A 155 -4.40 2.29 2.65
C ALA A 155 -5.45 1.22 2.35
N HIS A 156 -5.24 0.45 1.28
CA HIS A 156 -6.09 -0.64 0.81
C HIS A 156 -7.60 -0.52 1.16
N PRO A 157 -8.30 0.57 0.76
CA PRO A 157 -9.63 0.89 1.27
C PRO A 157 -10.75 0.02 0.70
N PHE A 158 -10.40 -0.93 -0.18
CA PHE A 158 -11.30 -1.93 -0.71
C PHE A 158 -10.80 -3.37 -0.49
N GLY A 159 -9.70 -3.54 0.24
CA GLY A 159 -9.10 -4.84 0.59
C GLY A 159 -9.81 -5.55 1.73
N VAL A 160 -9.49 -6.85 1.89
CA VAL A 160 -10.01 -7.71 2.97
C VAL A 160 -9.21 -7.52 4.27
N ALA A 161 -8.00 -6.93 4.19
CA ALA A 161 -7.11 -6.64 5.32
C ALA A 161 -7.60 -5.50 6.24
N GLN A 162 -8.79 -4.93 5.97
CA GLN A 162 -9.49 -4.07 6.92
C GLN A 162 -9.97 -4.92 8.10
N VAL A 163 -9.06 -5.21 9.03
CA VAL A 163 -9.39 -5.88 10.28
C VAL A 163 -10.39 -4.98 11.02
N PRO A 164 -11.59 -5.49 11.37
CA PRO A 164 -12.54 -4.75 12.20
C PRO A 164 -11.82 -4.30 13.48
N PRO A 165 -11.95 -3.02 13.89
CA PRO A 165 -13.13 -2.15 13.70
C PRO A 165 -13.17 -1.27 12.45
N ALA A 166 -12.06 -1.06 11.74
CA ALA A 166 -11.94 0.13 10.91
C ALA A 166 -12.13 -0.18 9.42
N ARG A 167 -13.32 0.16 8.89
CA ARG A 167 -13.64 0.08 7.46
C ARG A 167 -13.72 1.48 6.90
N TRP A 168 -13.00 1.76 5.82
CA TRP A 168 -13.09 3.03 5.10
C TRP A 168 -14.54 3.33 4.69
N GLY A 169 -15.13 4.33 5.32
CA GLY A 169 -16.47 4.83 5.00
C GLY A 169 -16.47 5.72 3.76
N LYS A 170 -17.65 5.94 3.18
CA LYS A 170 -17.79 6.90 2.07
C LYS A 170 -17.42 8.33 2.48
N ALA A 171 -17.71 8.70 3.72
CA ALA A 171 -17.37 10.02 4.27
C ALA A 171 -15.87 10.16 4.51
N ASP A 172 -15.21 9.08 4.96
CA ASP A 172 -13.76 9.05 5.18
C ASP A 172 -13.00 9.23 3.88
N LEU A 173 -13.37 8.45 2.87
CA LEU A 173 -12.86 8.60 1.50
C LEU A 173 -13.30 9.93 0.86
N ALA A 174 -14.07 10.77 1.58
CA ALA A 174 -14.43 12.10 1.13
C ALA A 174 -13.84 13.25 1.92
N GLN A 175 -12.81 12.97 2.71
CA GLN A 175 -12.04 14.01 3.36
C GLN A 175 -11.19 14.78 2.33
N PRO A 176 -11.32 16.12 2.22
CA PRO A 176 -10.54 16.93 1.27
C PRO A 176 -9.02 16.89 1.48
N ARG A 177 -8.56 16.55 2.69
CA ARG A 177 -7.13 16.39 3.00
C ARG A 177 -6.55 15.03 2.57
N LEU A 178 -7.37 14.07 2.16
CA LEU A 178 -6.84 12.84 1.54
C LEU A 178 -6.35 13.13 0.13
N THR A 179 -5.08 12.86 -0.11
CA THR A 179 -4.43 12.96 -1.42
C THR A 179 -4.94 11.90 -2.38
N GLY A 180 -5.25 10.70 -1.90
CA GLY A 180 -5.67 9.61 -2.75
C GLY A 180 -5.93 8.32 -2.00
N TYR A 181 -5.98 7.21 -2.74
CA TYR A 181 -6.20 5.88 -2.18
C TYR A 181 -5.19 4.88 -2.73
N GLU A 182 -4.77 3.93 -1.89
CA GLU A 182 -4.03 2.77 -2.32
C GLU A 182 -5.00 1.69 -2.83
N PHE A 183 -5.18 1.63 -4.14
CA PHE A 183 -6.16 0.72 -4.74
C PHE A 183 -5.66 -0.68 -4.94
N TRP A 184 -4.35 -0.82 -5.07
CA TRP A 184 -3.72 -2.08 -5.35
C TRP A 184 -2.64 -2.30 -4.32
N ASN A 185 -2.95 -3.20 -3.41
CA ASN A 185 -2.17 -3.53 -2.25
C ASN A 185 -1.80 -5.00 -2.34
N GLY A 186 -0.51 -5.23 -2.54
CA GLY A 186 0.04 -6.56 -2.76
C GLY A 186 -0.47 -7.26 -4.02
N ARG A 187 0.19 -8.37 -4.32
CA ARG A 187 -0.16 -9.23 -5.44
C ARG A 187 0.20 -10.67 -5.09
N ALA A 188 -0.84 -11.44 -4.77
CA ALA A 188 -0.76 -12.87 -4.53
C ALA A 188 -1.54 -13.64 -5.62
N ARG A 189 -0.87 -14.59 -6.26
CA ARG A 189 -1.42 -15.64 -7.13
C ARG A 189 -1.41 -17.00 -6.45
N ALA A 190 -0.30 -17.34 -5.79
CA ALA A 190 -0.09 -18.63 -5.17
C ALA A 190 -0.30 -18.49 -3.67
N LYS A 191 -0.99 -19.45 -3.06
CA LYS A 191 -1.19 -19.50 -1.61
C LYS A 191 -0.83 -20.88 -1.08
N GLY A 192 -0.09 -20.92 0.02
CA GLY A 192 0.18 -22.11 0.81
C GLY A 192 -0.79 -22.18 1.98
N SER A 193 -1.43 -23.34 2.17
CA SER A 193 -2.36 -23.57 3.28
C SER A 193 -1.68 -23.99 4.59
N LYS A 194 -0.34 -24.05 4.62
CA LYS A 194 0.47 -24.51 5.75
C LYS A 194 1.73 -23.66 5.88
N ALA A 195 2.15 -23.43 7.13
CA ALA A 195 3.49 -22.93 7.42
C ALA A 195 4.52 -23.82 6.72
N THR A 196 5.35 -23.22 5.86
CA THR A 196 6.40 -23.90 5.11
C THR A 196 7.62 -23.00 5.03
N PHE A 197 8.81 -23.59 5.15
CA PHE A 197 10.08 -22.88 4.96
C PHE A 197 10.49 -22.79 3.48
N ASN A 198 9.79 -23.53 2.60
CA ASN A 198 10.05 -23.52 1.17
C ASN A 198 8.73 -23.69 0.41
N PRO A 199 7.99 -22.59 0.14
CA PRO A 199 6.76 -22.67 -0.63
C PRO A 199 7.00 -23.05 -2.10
N PHE A 200 8.18 -22.77 -2.65
CA PHE A 200 8.56 -23.10 -4.03
C PHE A 200 8.69 -24.61 -4.28
N ALA A 201 8.78 -25.44 -3.23
CA ALA A 201 8.74 -26.90 -3.38
C ALA A 201 7.32 -27.42 -3.69
N LEU A 202 6.28 -26.60 -3.52
CA LEU A 202 4.91 -26.99 -3.80
C LEU A 202 4.62 -26.85 -5.30
N ALA A 203 4.10 -27.91 -5.92
CA ALA A 203 3.76 -27.91 -7.34
C ALA A 203 2.80 -26.76 -7.71
N SER A 204 1.87 -26.41 -6.81
CA SER A 204 0.91 -25.31 -7.02
C SER A 204 1.55 -23.92 -7.14
N TRP A 205 2.78 -23.73 -6.67
CA TRP A 205 3.50 -22.45 -6.77
C TRP A 205 4.26 -22.29 -8.08
N ASN A 206 4.43 -23.38 -8.84
CA ASN A 206 5.14 -23.40 -10.12
C ASN A 206 4.23 -23.82 -11.28
N ASP A 207 2.93 -23.99 -11.03
CA ASP A 207 1.94 -24.38 -12.04
C ASP A 207 1.51 -23.14 -12.83
N GLU A 208 2.08 -22.95 -14.01
CA GLU A 208 1.88 -21.76 -14.85
C GLU A 208 0.40 -21.49 -15.15
N ASP A 209 -0.38 -22.54 -15.45
CA ASP A 209 -1.80 -22.42 -15.79
C ASP A 209 -2.60 -21.91 -14.57
N LYS A 210 -2.33 -22.45 -13.38
CA LYS A 210 -2.99 -21.98 -12.15
C LYS A 210 -2.59 -20.56 -11.76
N LEU A 211 -1.31 -20.21 -11.96
CA LEU A 211 -0.84 -18.85 -11.70
C LEU A 211 -1.50 -17.85 -12.65
N GLN A 212 -1.68 -18.24 -13.92
CA GLN A 212 -2.36 -17.43 -14.93
C GLN A 212 -3.85 -17.26 -14.59
N GLU A 213 -4.55 -18.33 -14.21
CA GLU A 213 -5.95 -18.28 -13.76
C GLU A 213 -6.12 -17.34 -12.55
N ALA A 214 -5.23 -17.48 -11.55
CA ALA A 214 -5.25 -16.62 -10.36
C ALA A 214 -5.02 -15.12 -10.70
N ASP A 215 -4.14 -14.84 -11.66
CA ASP A 215 -3.92 -13.48 -12.15
C ASP A 215 -5.16 -12.92 -12.87
N GLU A 216 -5.82 -13.70 -13.74
CA GLU A 216 -7.03 -13.28 -14.43
C GLU A 216 -8.17 -12.94 -13.47
N ASP A 217 -8.35 -13.77 -12.44
CA ASP A 217 -9.31 -13.55 -11.36
C ASP A 217 -9.03 -12.28 -10.57
N ARG A 218 -7.77 -12.10 -10.16
CA ARG A 218 -7.31 -10.92 -9.44
C ARG A 218 -7.50 -9.66 -10.28
N MET A 219 -7.14 -9.69 -11.55
CA MET A 219 -7.30 -8.57 -12.47
C MET A 219 -8.76 -8.22 -12.73
N THR A 220 -9.64 -9.22 -12.80
CA THR A 220 -11.09 -9.01 -12.93
C THR A 220 -11.63 -8.29 -11.70
N LYS A 221 -11.21 -8.70 -10.48
CA LYS A 221 -11.58 -8.04 -9.22
C LYS A 221 -11.08 -6.60 -9.17
N LEU A 222 -9.82 -6.35 -9.53
CA LEU A 222 -9.23 -5.01 -9.54
C LEU A 222 -9.98 -4.07 -10.50
N ARG A 223 -10.25 -4.51 -11.74
CA ARG A 223 -11.04 -3.73 -12.71
C ARG A 223 -12.44 -3.42 -12.21
N GLN A 224 -13.07 -4.38 -11.54
CA GLN A 224 -14.38 -4.17 -10.95
C GLN A 224 -14.35 -3.16 -9.80
N GLN A 225 -13.33 -3.22 -8.94
CA GLN A 225 -13.12 -2.26 -7.85
C GLN A 225 -12.86 -0.85 -8.41
N ALA A 226 -11.95 -0.71 -9.38
CA ALA A 226 -11.68 0.57 -10.04
C ALA A 226 -12.97 1.19 -10.59
N ARG A 227 -13.73 0.45 -11.41
CA ARG A 227 -15.00 0.93 -11.99
C ARG A 227 -16.04 1.34 -10.95
N LYS A 228 -16.15 0.61 -9.84
CA LYS A 228 -17.20 0.83 -8.85
C LYS A 228 -16.83 1.83 -7.76
N LYS A 229 -15.53 2.03 -7.50
CA LYS A 229 -15.02 2.75 -6.33
C LYS A 229 -14.09 3.90 -6.69
N TRP A 230 -13.25 3.72 -7.71
CA TRP A 230 -12.31 4.76 -8.16
C TRP A 230 -12.94 5.72 -9.15
N ASP A 231 -13.40 5.20 -10.28
CA ASP A 231 -13.86 5.99 -11.41
C ASP A 231 -14.93 7.01 -11.00
N PRO A 232 -15.89 6.71 -10.10
CA PRO A 232 -16.84 7.72 -9.65
C PRO A 232 -16.20 8.91 -8.93
N GLN A 233 -15.13 8.68 -8.16
CA GLN A 233 -14.41 9.73 -7.44
C GLN A 233 -13.55 10.57 -8.37
N LEU A 234 -12.93 9.94 -9.37
CA LEU A 234 -12.19 10.62 -10.43
C LEU A 234 -13.13 11.48 -11.30
N GLN A 235 -14.23 10.90 -11.77
CA GLN A 235 -15.25 11.62 -12.55
C GLN A 235 -15.85 12.78 -11.77
N ARG A 236 -16.06 12.62 -10.47
CA ARG A 236 -16.50 13.70 -9.59
C ARG A 236 -15.47 14.83 -9.58
N GLY A 237 -14.19 14.52 -9.36
CA GLY A 237 -13.11 15.51 -9.37
C GLY A 237 -13.04 16.28 -10.68
N VAL A 238 -13.17 15.60 -11.82
CA VAL A 238 -13.22 16.25 -13.14
C VAL A 238 -14.45 17.15 -13.30
N ARG A 239 -15.64 16.70 -12.86
CA ARG A 239 -16.88 17.50 -12.95
C ARG A 239 -16.87 18.73 -12.04
N GLU A 240 -16.28 18.60 -10.86
CA GLU A 240 -16.21 19.66 -9.85
C GLU A 240 -14.96 20.54 -10.01
N TRP A 241 -14.11 20.26 -11.00
CA TRP A 241 -12.88 21.01 -11.26
C TRP A 241 -13.22 22.46 -11.67
N PRO A 242 -12.85 23.47 -10.86
CA PRO A 242 -13.11 24.86 -11.22
C PRO A 242 -12.25 25.33 -12.40
N ALA A 243 -12.85 26.09 -13.32
CA ALA A 243 -12.11 26.65 -14.45
C ALA A 243 -10.97 27.57 -13.98
N GLY A 244 -9.80 27.44 -14.61
CA GLY A 244 -8.62 28.25 -14.30
C GLY A 244 -7.87 27.85 -13.03
N VAL A 245 -8.30 26.80 -12.32
CA VAL A 245 -7.56 26.22 -11.20
C VAL A 245 -6.68 25.08 -11.74
N GLU A 246 -5.37 25.13 -11.52
CA GLU A 246 -4.45 24.10 -11.99
C GLU A 246 -4.58 22.79 -11.19
N ARG A 247 -4.93 22.88 -9.91
CA ARG A 247 -5.05 21.74 -8.99
C ARG A 247 -6.34 21.85 -8.17
N PRO A 248 -7.41 21.11 -8.52
CA PRO A 248 -8.66 21.20 -7.78
C PRO A 248 -8.50 20.50 -6.43
N THR A 249 -9.27 20.95 -5.44
CA THR A 249 -9.24 20.39 -4.08
C THR A 249 -9.58 18.90 -4.06
N TRP A 250 -10.52 18.47 -4.92
CA TRP A 250 -10.89 17.07 -5.05
C TRP A 250 -10.26 16.45 -6.29
N ARG A 251 -9.11 15.80 -6.09
CA ARG A 251 -8.44 15.00 -7.12
C ARG A 251 -7.72 13.84 -6.44
N PRO A 252 -8.43 12.76 -6.13
CA PRO A 252 -7.77 11.65 -5.49
C PRO A 252 -6.74 11.07 -6.47
N VAL A 253 -5.58 10.67 -5.96
CA VAL A 253 -4.49 10.00 -6.68
C VAL A 253 -4.55 8.49 -6.48
N PHE A 254 -4.27 7.73 -7.54
CA PHE A 254 -4.23 6.27 -7.52
C PHE A 254 -2.80 5.80 -7.24
N ILE A 255 -2.58 5.14 -6.11
CA ILE A 255 -1.29 4.52 -5.77
C ILE A 255 -1.44 3.02 -5.49
N GLY A 256 -0.31 2.33 -5.46
CA GLY A 256 -0.23 0.92 -5.09
C GLY A 256 1.15 0.54 -4.58
N GLY A 257 1.16 -0.29 -3.55
CA GLY A 257 2.35 -0.81 -2.91
C GLY A 257 2.23 -2.30 -2.58
N SER A 258 3.33 -2.89 -2.14
CA SER A 258 3.37 -4.31 -1.83
C SER A 258 2.74 -4.65 -0.50
N ASP A 259 2.79 -3.73 0.48
CA ASP A 259 2.43 -3.98 1.87
C ASP A 259 3.18 -5.20 2.40
N ALA A 260 4.50 -5.15 2.18
CA ALA A 260 5.40 -6.23 2.51
C ALA A 260 5.98 -6.04 3.92
N HIS A 261 5.99 -7.14 4.68
CA HIS A 261 6.41 -7.23 6.09
C HIS A 261 7.64 -8.14 6.19
N CYS A 262 8.80 -7.65 5.73
CA CYS A 262 10.00 -8.47 5.42
C CYS A 262 9.87 -9.39 4.19
N ASP A 263 8.85 -9.23 3.36
CA ASP A 263 8.55 -10.16 2.27
C ASP A 263 9.49 -9.95 1.06
N PHE A 264 10.76 -10.35 1.18
CA PHE A 264 11.73 -10.14 0.10
C PHE A 264 11.54 -11.10 -1.09
N ASN A 265 11.02 -12.30 -0.83
CA ASN A 265 10.83 -13.33 -1.86
C ASN A 265 9.38 -13.84 -1.94
N TYR A 266 8.71 -13.92 -0.79
CA TYR A 266 7.34 -14.36 -0.62
C TYR A 266 6.86 -13.88 0.76
N HIS A 267 5.54 -13.81 0.93
CA HIS A 267 4.93 -13.37 2.16
C HIS A 267 4.82 -14.51 3.17
N VAL A 268 5.12 -14.19 4.43
CA VAL A 268 4.82 -15.05 5.58
C VAL A 268 4.27 -14.18 6.70
N GLY A 269 3.00 -14.39 7.03
CA GLY A 269 2.34 -13.62 8.08
C GLY A 269 1.17 -14.35 8.69
N TRP A 270 0.59 -13.75 9.71
CA TRP A 270 -0.67 -14.22 10.27
C TRP A 270 -1.82 -13.91 9.31
N ALA A 271 -2.74 -14.85 9.14
CA ALA A 271 -4.00 -14.57 8.47
C ALA A 271 -4.85 -13.63 9.35
N TRP A 272 -5.91 -13.05 8.77
CA TRP A 272 -6.92 -12.29 9.53
C TRP A 272 -7.49 -13.09 10.72
N ASP A 273 -7.54 -14.41 10.55
CA ASP A 273 -7.79 -15.37 11.61
C ASP A 273 -6.43 -15.70 12.25
N TYR A 274 -6.15 -15.08 13.40
CA TYR A 274 -4.93 -15.23 14.20
C TYR A 274 -4.64 -16.68 14.64
N THR A 275 -5.49 -17.65 14.30
CA THR A 275 -5.19 -19.08 14.47
C THR A 275 -4.51 -19.71 13.25
N LYS A 276 -4.35 -18.96 12.15
CA LYS A 276 -3.82 -19.44 10.87
C LYS A 276 -2.64 -18.59 10.41
N PHE A 277 -1.66 -19.27 9.81
CA PHE A 277 -0.60 -18.63 9.03
C PHE A 277 -0.99 -18.57 7.56
N ASN A 278 -0.62 -17.48 6.90
CA ASN A 278 -0.71 -17.30 5.46
C ASN A 278 0.71 -17.28 4.86
N VAL A 279 0.87 -17.97 3.73
CA VAL A 279 2.08 -17.93 2.91
C VAL A 279 1.64 -17.71 1.48
N ASP A 280 2.12 -16.67 0.81
CA ASP A 280 1.76 -16.37 -0.58
C ASP A 280 2.89 -15.68 -1.36
N ASP A 281 2.75 -15.59 -2.69
CA ASP A 281 3.81 -15.04 -3.56
C ASP A 281 3.82 -13.51 -3.67
N ASN A 282 3.12 -12.79 -2.77
CA ASN A 282 3.33 -11.36 -2.58
C ASN A 282 4.75 -11.11 -2.03
N ALA A 283 5.32 -9.96 -2.37
CA ALA A 283 6.66 -9.56 -1.96
C ALA A 283 6.89 -8.08 -2.29
N LEU A 284 7.94 -7.50 -1.71
CA LEU A 284 8.42 -6.14 -2.00
C LEU A 284 8.48 -5.87 -3.52
N GLY A 285 7.84 -4.80 -3.97
CA GLY A 285 7.82 -4.39 -5.38
C GLY A 285 7.00 -5.28 -6.32
N ARG A 286 6.24 -6.27 -5.82
CA ARG A 286 5.27 -7.02 -6.65
C ARG A 286 4.18 -6.12 -7.20
N VAL A 287 3.73 -5.15 -6.41
CA VAL A 287 2.96 -3.99 -6.88
C VAL A 287 3.84 -2.78 -6.66
N ARG A 288 3.83 -1.86 -7.62
CA ARG A 288 4.67 -0.66 -7.57
C ARG A 288 3.94 0.52 -8.20
N THR A 289 4.28 1.71 -7.73
CA THR A 289 3.87 2.98 -8.32
C THR A 289 5.06 3.52 -9.13
N ALA A 290 4.84 3.87 -10.39
CA ALA A 290 5.83 4.56 -11.21
C ALA A 290 5.45 6.02 -11.36
N VAL A 291 6.35 6.93 -11.00
CA VAL A 291 6.16 8.38 -11.18
C VAL A 291 6.72 8.83 -12.52
N TYR A 292 6.05 9.80 -13.14
CA TYR A 292 6.45 10.43 -14.39
C TYR A 292 7.01 11.83 -14.13
N LEU A 293 8.23 12.07 -14.60
CA LEU A 293 8.95 13.33 -14.50
C LEU A 293 9.47 13.72 -15.89
N PRO A 294 8.69 14.45 -16.70
CA PRO A 294 9.02 14.73 -18.10
C PRO A 294 10.27 15.62 -18.26
N GLU A 295 10.51 16.50 -17.28
CA GLU A 295 11.66 17.42 -17.29
C GLU A 295 12.95 16.77 -16.75
N HIS A 296 12.89 15.51 -16.29
CA HIS A 296 14.04 14.84 -15.72
C HIS A 296 14.93 14.25 -16.80
N THR A 297 16.11 14.83 -17.00
CA THR A 297 16.95 14.56 -18.18
C THR A 297 18.12 13.60 -17.91
N THR A 298 18.15 12.94 -16.74
CA THR A 298 19.24 12.04 -16.35
C THR A 298 18.72 10.64 -16.02
N ASP A 299 19.63 9.68 -15.86
CA ASP A 299 19.32 8.33 -15.38
C ASP A 299 19.29 8.25 -13.84
N ALA A 300 19.86 9.24 -13.15
CA ALA A 300 19.87 9.35 -11.70
C ALA A 300 18.46 9.38 -11.11
N VAL A 301 18.30 8.77 -9.93
CA VAL A 301 17.05 8.85 -9.17
C VAL A 301 16.82 10.31 -8.75
N PRO A 302 15.63 10.88 -8.98
CA PRO A 302 15.29 12.24 -8.57
C PRO A 302 15.28 12.37 -7.04
N GLU A 303 15.42 13.60 -6.56
CA GLU A 303 15.22 13.92 -5.15
C GLU A 303 13.81 13.57 -4.68
N ALA A 304 13.67 13.20 -3.40
CA ALA A 304 12.41 12.76 -2.82
C ALA A 304 11.28 13.78 -3.02
N SER A 305 11.57 15.08 -2.92
CA SER A 305 10.59 16.15 -3.15
C SER A 305 10.01 16.14 -4.57
N GLY A 306 10.80 15.77 -5.58
CA GLY A 306 10.34 15.61 -6.96
C GLY A 306 9.39 14.43 -7.11
N ILE A 307 9.73 13.30 -6.48
CA ILE A 307 8.88 12.09 -6.45
C ILE A 307 7.55 12.39 -5.76
N LEU A 308 7.59 12.99 -4.58
CA LEU A 308 6.40 13.36 -3.81
C LEU A 308 5.53 14.38 -4.57
N SER A 309 6.12 15.38 -5.24
CA SER A 309 5.36 16.32 -6.06
C SER A 309 4.64 15.62 -7.22
N ALA A 310 5.32 14.71 -7.92
CA ALA A 310 4.72 13.94 -9.00
C ALA A 310 3.55 13.07 -8.51
N ILE A 311 3.70 12.40 -7.36
CA ILE A 311 2.61 11.66 -6.73
C ILE A 311 1.46 12.60 -6.38
N LYS A 312 1.72 13.74 -5.72
CA LYS A 312 0.70 14.74 -5.37
C LYS A 312 -0.07 15.23 -6.60
N GLU A 313 0.60 15.33 -7.73
CA GLU A 313 0.04 15.74 -9.01
C GLU A 313 -0.78 14.65 -9.71
N GLY A 314 -0.67 13.40 -9.26
CA GLY A 314 -1.22 12.25 -9.95
C GLY A 314 -0.45 11.91 -11.24
N ALA A 315 0.79 12.40 -11.37
CA ALA A 315 1.70 12.06 -12.46
C ALA A 315 2.34 10.69 -12.19
N CYS A 316 1.51 9.67 -12.00
CA CYS A 316 1.94 8.33 -11.68
C CYS A 316 0.99 7.25 -12.22
N VAL A 317 1.50 6.04 -12.34
CA VAL A 317 0.74 4.84 -12.70
C VAL A 317 1.10 3.71 -11.74
N VAL A 318 0.17 2.78 -11.56
CA VAL A 318 0.38 1.60 -10.71
C VAL A 318 0.43 0.36 -11.57
N THR A 319 1.35 -0.54 -11.25
CA THR A 319 1.61 -1.74 -12.04
C THR A 319 2.16 -2.87 -11.16
N ASP A 320 1.92 -4.12 -11.55
CA ASP A 320 2.62 -5.31 -11.04
C ASP A 320 3.59 -5.91 -12.06
N GLY A 321 3.83 -5.16 -13.14
CA GLY A 321 4.64 -5.55 -14.27
C GLY A 321 5.24 -4.34 -14.98
N PRO A 322 5.76 -4.53 -16.20
CA PRO A 322 6.41 -3.47 -16.94
C PRO A 322 5.43 -2.45 -17.51
N LEU A 323 5.91 -1.23 -17.74
CA LEU A 323 5.18 -0.19 -18.46
C LEU A 323 5.60 -0.15 -19.93
N LEU A 324 4.61 0.07 -20.80
CA LEU A 324 4.81 0.38 -22.21
C LEU A 324 4.46 1.83 -22.44
N GLU A 325 5.45 2.63 -22.83
CA GLU A 325 5.26 4.00 -23.29
C GLU A 325 5.15 4.00 -24.82
N VAL A 326 4.08 4.58 -25.35
CA VAL A 326 3.85 4.72 -26.80
C VAL A 326 3.75 6.20 -27.10
N THR A 327 4.70 6.71 -27.88
CA THR A 327 4.69 8.10 -28.36
C THR A 327 4.13 8.13 -29.77
N LEU A 328 3.16 9.01 -30.01
CA LEU A 328 2.70 9.32 -31.36
C LEU A 328 3.55 10.48 -31.89
N GLU A 329 4.29 10.22 -32.96
CA GLU A 329 4.94 11.26 -33.78
C GLU A 329 3.94 11.92 -34.74
#